data_AF-W9V0Q3-F1
#
_entry.id   AF-W9V0Q3-F1
#
_cell.length_a   1.000
_cell.length_b   1.000
_cell.length_c   1.000
_cell.angle_alpha   90.00
_cell.angle_beta   90.00
_cell.angle_gamma   90.00
#
_symmetry.space_group_name_H-M   'P 1'
#
loop_
_entity.id
_entity.type
_entity.pdbx_description
1 polymer ?
#
loop_
_entity_poly.entity_id
_entity_poly.type
_entity_poly.pdbx_seq_one_letter_code
_entity_poly.pdbx_strand_id
1 'polypeptide(L)'
;MSTAIKKQTLRQQMRSARRALSPHQQRQNARLLCRTVTSQLWFQQAKSIALYLPNDGEIDPSLLIQYCWASGKKVYLPKLHPTAKHRLIFVAYTAKSKMRLNCYRIPEPVIQGLKPRPAWALSLVMFPLVAFDQNGGRLGMGGLL
;
A
#
# COMPACT_ATOMS: atom_id res chain seq x y z
N MET A 1 -25.91 -3.45 -20.59
CA MET A 1 -25.22 -2.50 -19.68
C MET A 1 -23.72 -2.76 -19.69
N SER A 2 -22.91 -1.74 -20.03
CA SER A 2 -21.46 -1.84 -20.21
C SER A 2 -20.74 -2.39 -18.97
N THR A 3 -19.80 -3.31 -19.17
CA THR A 3 -18.91 -3.90 -18.14
C THR A 3 -18.18 -2.83 -17.31
N ALA A 4 -17.89 -1.66 -17.90
CA ALA A 4 -17.26 -0.55 -17.20
C ALA A 4 -18.16 0.07 -16.12
N ILE A 5 -19.47 0.20 -16.40
CA ILE A 5 -20.46 0.71 -15.45
C ILE A 5 -20.58 -0.24 -14.26
N LYS A 6 -20.63 -1.56 -14.53
CA LYS A 6 -20.67 -2.60 -13.47
C LYS A 6 -19.44 -2.54 -12.56
N LYS A 7 -18.24 -2.37 -13.12
CA LYS A 7 -17.01 -2.22 -12.32
C LYS A 7 -17.02 -0.94 -11.48
N GLN A 8 -17.55 0.16 -12.00
CA GLN A 8 -17.62 1.42 -11.25
C GLN A 8 -18.59 1.34 -10.06
N THR A 9 -19.78 0.76 -10.26
CA THR A 9 -20.74 0.52 -9.18
C THR A 9 -20.13 -0.37 -8.09
N LEU A 10 -19.45 -1.45 -8.50
CA LEU A 10 -18.77 -2.34 -7.56
C LEU A 10 -17.68 -1.61 -6.76
N ARG A 11 -16.89 -0.72 -7.39
CA ARG A 11 -15.90 0.10 -6.68
C ARG A 11 -16.56 0.97 -5.60
N GLN A 12 -17.67 1.62 -5.93
CA GLN A 12 -18.38 2.50 -5.00
C GLN A 12 -18.93 1.70 -3.82
N GLN A 13 -19.56 0.55 -4.08
CA GLN A 13 -20.10 -0.33 -3.04
C GLN A 13 -19.00 -0.80 -2.08
N MET A 14 -17.88 -1.30 -2.61
CA MET A 14 -16.78 -1.83 -1.78
C MET A 14 -16.09 -0.73 -0.97
N ARG A 15 -15.91 0.47 -1.54
CA ARG A 15 -15.39 1.63 -0.81
C ARG A 15 -16.35 2.06 0.31
N SER A 16 -17.65 2.07 0.04
CA SER A 16 -18.67 2.42 1.05
C SER A 16 -18.64 1.42 2.22
N ALA A 17 -18.62 0.12 1.91
CA ALA A 17 -18.53 -0.92 2.93
C ALA A 17 -17.25 -0.79 3.77
N ARG A 18 -16.11 -0.50 3.13
CA ARG A 18 -14.84 -0.27 3.82
C ARG A 18 -14.87 0.95 4.74
N ARG A 19 -15.43 2.08 4.29
CA ARG A 19 -15.56 3.30 5.12
C ARG A 19 -16.54 3.14 6.27
N ALA A 20 -17.51 2.22 6.16
CA ALA A 20 -18.46 1.93 7.22
C ALA A 20 -17.84 1.16 8.39
N LEU A 21 -16.60 0.65 8.26
CA LEU A 21 -15.90 0.01 9.37
C LEU A 21 -15.59 1.03 10.48
N SER A 22 -15.98 0.68 11.70
CA SER A 22 -15.67 1.47 12.89
C SER A 22 -14.14 1.57 13.11
N PRO A 23 -13.65 2.63 13.79
CA PRO A 23 -12.24 2.73 14.15
C PRO A 23 -11.74 1.52 14.95
N HIS A 24 -12.60 0.89 15.76
CA HIS A 24 -12.25 -0.33 16.49
C HIS A 24 -12.01 -1.52 15.56
N GLN A 25 -12.91 -1.77 14.61
CA GLN A 25 -12.75 -2.83 13.61
C GLN A 25 -11.51 -2.60 12.75
N GLN A 26 -11.25 -1.37 12.31
CA GLN A 26 -10.04 -1.05 11.55
C GLN A 26 -8.76 -1.38 12.33
N ARG A 27 -8.70 -1.01 13.62
CA ARG A 27 -7.56 -1.35 14.49
C ARG A 27 -7.39 -2.85 14.71
N GLN A 28 -8.50 -3.57 14.92
CA GLN A 28 -8.46 -5.03 15.07
C GLN A 28 -7.94 -5.70 13.79
N ASN A 29 -8.46 -5.28 12.63
CA ASN A 29 -8.04 -5.77 11.32
C ASN A 29 -6.57 -5.47 11.06
N ALA A 30 -6.08 -4.26 11.36
CA ALA A 30 -4.67 -3.90 11.20
C ALA A 30 -3.74 -4.77 12.06
N ARG A 31 -4.13 -5.08 13.30
CA ARG A 31 -3.37 -6.01 14.17
C ARG A 31 -3.38 -7.43 13.63
N LEU A 32 -4.53 -7.90 13.15
CA LEU A 32 -4.65 -9.23 12.55
C LEU A 32 -3.78 -9.34 11.29
N LEU A 33 -3.85 -8.35 10.40
CA LEU A 33 -2.98 -8.26 9.22
C LEU A 33 -1.52 -8.38 9.61
N CYS A 34 -1.07 -7.59 10.58
CA CYS A 34 0.32 -7.62 11.03
C CYS A 34 0.71 -9.02 11.52
N ARG A 35 -0.11 -9.66 12.36
CA ARG A 35 0.14 -11.02 12.86
C ARG A 35 0.17 -12.06 11.73
N THR A 36 -0.83 -12.05 10.86
CA THR A 36 -0.96 -13.00 9.76
C THR A 36 0.17 -12.89 8.77
N VAL A 37 0.64 -11.67 8.46
CA VAL A 37 1.75 -11.45 7.52
C VAL A 37 3.09 -11.84 8.15
N THR A 38 3.32 -11.44 9.40
CA THR A 38 4.62 -11.69 10.07
C THR A 38 4.87 -13.16 10.37
N SER A 39 3.81 -13.98 10.44
CA SER A 39 3.93 -15.43 10.59
C SER A 39 4.32 -16.18 9.31
N GLN A 40 4.35 -15.51 8.16
CA GLN A 40 4.61 -16.18 6.87
C GLN A 40 6.10 -16.27 6.56
N LEU A 41 6.54 -17.42 6.05
CA LEU A 41 7.95 -17.65 5.67
C LEU A 41 8.42 -16.67 4.58
N TRP A 42 7.59 -16.42 3.57
CA TRP A 42 7.91 -15.46 2.50
C TRP A 42 8.13 -14.04 3.03
N PHE A 43 7.44 -13.65 4.10
CA PHE A 43 7.63 -12.35 4.74
C PHE A 43 8.90 -12.33 5.58
N GLN A 44 9.15 -13.40 6.34
CA GLN A 44 10.34 -13.53 7.18
C GLN A 44 11.63 -13.45 6.34
N GLN A 45 11.64 -14.09 5.17
CA GLN A 45 12.77 -14.06 4.23
C GLN A 45 12.92 -12.73 3.47
N ALA A 46 11.86 -11.95 3.31
CA ALA A 46 11.89 -10.68 2.57
C ALA A 46 12.76 -9.62 3.27
N LYS A 47 13.75 -9.07 2.56
CA LYS A 47 14.66 -8.03 3.08
C LYS A 47 14.27 -6.62 2.67
N SER A 48 13.61 -6.49 1.52
CA SER A 48 13.16 -5.21 0.96
C SER A 48 11.69 -5.31 0.60
N ILE A 49 10.87 -4.50 1.26
CA ILE A 49 9.42 -4.62 1.25
C ILE A 49 8.83 -3.27 0.87
N ALA A 50 8.02 -3.25 -0.18
CA ALA A 50 7.17 -2.10 -0.47
C ALA A 50 5.84 -2.22 0.26
N LEU A 51 5.47 -1.13 0.94
CA LEU A 51 4.21 -0.93 1.64
C LEU A 51 3.60 0.38 1.17
N TYR A 52 2.38 0.69 1.61
CA TYR A 52 1.68 1.93 1.29
C TYR A 52 1.33 2.69 2.57
N LEU A 53 0.97 3.96 2.42
CA LEU A 53 0.31 4.71 3.49
C LEU A 53 -1.20 4.61 3.27
N PRO A 54 -1.98 4.32 4.32
CA PRO A 54 -3.40 4.03 4.15
C PRO A 54 -4.16 5.28 3.72
N ASN A 55 -5.11 5.09 2.80
CA ASN A 55 -6.02 6.15 2.36
C ASN A 55 -7.46 5.63 2.24
N ASP A 56 -8.47 6.50 2.33
CA ASP A 56 -9.86 6.16 2.01
C ASP A 56 -10.39 4.88 2.70
N GLY A 57 -10.08 4.74 3.99
CA GLY A 57 -10.48 3.60 4.84
C GLY A 57 -9.73 2.30 4.58
N GLU A 58 -8.64 2.32 3.80
CA GLU A 58 -7.75 1.16 3.64
C GLU A 58 -7.23 0.63 4.97
N ILE A 59 -6.94 -0.67 5.00
CA ILE A 59 -6.34 -1.28 6.18
C ILE A 59 -4.98 -0.63 6.45
N ASP A 60 -4.77 -0.17 7.68
CA ASP A 60 -3.56 0.56 8.06
C ASP A 60 -2.37 -0.40 8.27
N PRO A 61 -1.33 -0.37 7.41
CA PRO A 61 -0.16 -1.21 7.56
C PRO A 61 0.88 -0.64 8.54
N SER A 62 0.60 0.43 9.28
CA SER A 62 1.59 1.11 10.14
C SER A 62 2.24 0.18 11.17
N LEU A 63 1.49 -0.76 11.75
CA LEU A 63 2.06 -1.78 12.64
C LEU A 63 3.05 -2.69 11.92
N LEU A 64 2.76 -3.05 10.67
CA LEU A 64 3.65 -3.87 9.84
C LEU A 64 4.91 -3.07 9.43
N ILE A 65 4.77 -1.78 9.14
CA ILE A 65 5.90 -0.87 8.88
C ILE A 65 6.83 -0.83 10.11
N GLN A 66 6.26 -0.61 11.30
CA GLN A 66 7.03 -0.60 12.55
C GLN A 66 7.74 -1.93 12.80
N TYR A 67 7.05 -3.05 12.58
CA TYR A 67 7.66 -4.38 12.68
C TYR A 67 8.83 -4.55 11.71
N CYS A 68 8.68 -4.11 10.45
CA CYS A 68 9.74 -4.18 9.46
C CYS A 68 10.97 -3.40 9.92
N TRP A 69 10.79 -2.17 10.40
CA TRP A 69 11.89 -1.35 10.93
C TRP A 69 12.57 -2.00 12.13
N ALA A 70 11.80 -2.51 13.10
CA ALA A 70 12.33 -3.20 14.27
C ALA A 70 13.11 -4.46 13.91
N SER A 71 12.73 -5.14 12.83
CA SER A 71 13.39 -6.35 12.31
C SER A 71 14.52 -6.06 11.30
N GLY A 72 14.95 -4.80 11.16
CA GLY A 72 16.02 -4.40 10.24
C GLY A 72 15.67 -4.56 8.74
N LYS A 73 14.39 -4.74 8.40
CA LYS A 73 13.91 -4.84 7.01
C LYS A 73 13.83 -3.45 6.40
N LYS A 74 14.13 -3.34 5.10
CA LYS A 74 14.06 -2.08 4.36
C LYS A 74 12.65 -1.85 3.83
N VAL A 75 11.98 -0.81 4.32
CA VAL A 75 10.64 -0.42 3.86
C VAL A 75 10.76 0.61 2.73
N TYR A 76 9.90 0.47 1.73
CA TYR A 76 9.77 1.41 0.63
C TYR A 76 8.30 1.82 0.44
N LEU A 77 8.08 3.06 0.04
CA LEU A 77 6.75 3.56 -0.33
C LEU A 77 6.67 3.80 -1.85
N PRO A 78 5.52 3.50 -2.50
CA PRO A 78 5.31 3.83 -3.89
C PRO A 78 5.22 5.34 -4.06
N LYS A 79 5.85 5.82 -5.13
CA LYS A 79 5.82 7.21 -5.58
C LYS A 79 5.63 7.22 -7.09
N LEU A 80 4.82 8.15 -7.59
CA LEU A 80 4.67 8.32 -9.04
C LEU A 80 6.01 8.73 -9.66
N HIS A 81 6.36 8.12 -10.79
CA HIS A 81 7.54 8.51 -11.54
C HIS A 81 7.35 9.95 -12.05
N PRO A 82 8.32 10.86 -11.85
CA PRO A 82 8.13 12.28 -12.15
C PRO A 82 7.73 12.57 -13.60
N THR A 83 8.25 11.79 -14.54
CA THR A 83 8.07 12.01 -15.99
C THR A 83 7.37 10.87 -16.72
N ALA A 84 7.28 9.67 -16.13
CA ALA A 84 6.75 8.50 -16.81
C ALA A 84 5.36 8.21 -16.26
N LYS A 85 4.34 8.58 -17.03
CA LYS A 85 2.94 8.40 -16.64
C LYS A 85 2.68 6.95 -16.25
N HIS A 86 1.92 6.75 -15.17
CA HIS A 86 1.51 5.43 -14.64
C HIS A 86 2.65 4.49 -14.23
N ARG A 87 3.88 5.00 -14.05
CA ARG A 87 4.98 4.21 -13.50
C ARG A 87 5.20 4.55 -12.04
N LEU A 88 5.42 3.52 -11.22
CA LEU A 88 5.79 3.66 -9.82
C LEU A 88 7.29 3.44 -9.64
N ILE A 89 7.89 4.29 -8.82
CA ILE A 89 9.19 4.08 -8.20
C ILE A 89 9.01 3.91 -6.71
N PHE A 90 9.91 3.17 -6.07
CA PHE A 90 9.84 2.86 -4.66
C PHE A 90 10.94 3.59 -3.91
N VAL A 91 10.55 4.45 -2.98
CA VAL A 91 11.46 5.31 -2.22
C VAL A 91 11.60 4.77 -0.82
N ALA A 92 12.83 4.70 -0.31
CA ALA A 92 13.10 4.21 1.04
C ALA A 92 12.36 5.04 2.09
N TYR A 93 11.77 4.36 3.07
CA TYR A 93 10.98 4.97 4.12
C TYR A 93 11.45 4.46 5.50
N THR A 94 11.74 5.40 6.38
CA THR A 94 12.26 5.19 7.73
C THR A 94 11.55 6.12 8.71
N ALA A 95 11.67 5.85 10.01
CA ALA A 95 11.16 6.75 11.05
C ALA A 95 11.76 8.18 11.00
N LYS A 96 12.91 8.37 10.34
CA LYS A 96 13.58 9.66 10.17
C LYS A 96 13.29 10.33 8.82
N SER A 97 12.50 9.69 7.96
CA SER A 97 12.21 10.21 6.62
C SER A 97 11.41 11.51 6.71
N LYS A 98 11.91 12.56 6.05
CA LYS A 98 11.12 13.78 5.86
C LYS A 98 10.00 13.52 4.84
N MET A 99 8.79 13.94 5.18
CA MET A 99 7.60 13.79 4.33
C MET A 99 7.23 15.14 3.72
N ARG A 100 6.72 15.12 2.49
CA ARG A 100 6.10 16.30 1.85
C ARG A 100 4.81 15.90 1.16
N LEU A 101 3.90 16.84 1.00
CA LEU A 101 2.72 16.63 0.15
C LEU A 101 3.12 16.75 -1.33
N ASN A 102 2.62 15.86 -2.18
CA ASN A 102 2.72 16.00 -3.63
C ASN A 102 1.62 16.93 -4.18
N CYS A 103 1.57 17.11 -5.51
CA CYS A 103 0.56 17.96 -6.17
C CYS A 103 -0.90 17.50 -5.94
N TYR A 104 -1.10 16.26 -5.49
CA TYR A 104 -2.39 15.68 -5.14
C TYR A 104 -2.66 15.69 -3.63
N ARG A 105 -1.86 16.41 -2.83
CA ARG A 105 -1.94 16.45 -1.36
C ARG A 105 -1.76 15.09 -0.68
N ILE A 106 -1.03 14.17 -1.33
CA ILE A 106 -0.69 12.87 -0.77
C ILE A 106 0.70 12.98 -0.11
N PRO A 107 0.86 12.57 1.16
CA PRO A 107 2.17 12.49 1.81
C PRO A 107 3.10 11.51 1.10
N GLU A 108 4.28 11.98 0.71
CA GLU A 108 5.33 11.18 0.10
C GLU A 108 6.68 11.44 0.77
N PRO A 109 7.55 10.43 0.89
CA PRO A 109 8.90 10.62 1.39
C PRO A 109 9.70 11.50 0.41
N VAL A 110 10.44 12.45 0.98
CA VAL A 110 11.48 13.16 0.26
C VAL A 110 12.61 12.17 -0.03
N ILE A 111 13.05 12.10 -1.28
CA ILE A 111 14.18 11.26 -1.67
C ILE A 111 15.43 11.80 -0.97
N GLN A 112 15.99 11.03 -0.05
CA GLN A 112 17.20 11.39 0.70
C GLN A 112 18.17 10.21 0.69
N GLY A 113 19.35 10.41 0.10
CA GLY A 113 20.44 9.43 0.08
C GLY A 113 20.20 8.22 -0.83
N LEU A 114 19.23 7.37 -0.49
CA LEU A 114 18.97 6.11 -1.19
C LEU A 114 18.27 6.34 -2.54
N LYS A 115 18.84 5.76 -3.60
CA LYS A 115 18.24 5.76 -4.93
C LYS A 115 16.88 5.03 -4.90
N PRO A 116 15.84 5.58 -5.56
CA PRO A 116 14.59 4.87 -5.77
C PRO A 116 14.82 3.52 -6.46
N ARG A 117 13.96 2.55 -6.16
CA ARG A 117 14.03 1.21 -6.73
C ARG A 117 12.83 0.93 -7.64
N PRO A 118 13.00 0.15 -8.72
CA PRO A 118 11.89 -0.43 -9.45
C PRO A 118 11.28 -1.60 -8.67
N ALA A 119 10.04 -1.97 -9.00
CA ALA A 119 9.32 -3.06 -8.32
C ALA A 119 10.09 -4.39 -8.31
N TRP A 120 10.73 -4.74 -9.43
CA TRP A 120 11.48 -6.01 -9.58
C TRP A 120 12.71 -6.09 -8.68
N ALA A 121 13.20 -4.97 -8.15
CA ALA A 121 14.35 -4.93 -7.24
C ALA A 121 13.94 -5.04 -5.76
N LEU A 122 12.67 -5.33 -5.48
CA LEU A 122 12.12 -5.55 -4.15
C LEU A 122 11.78 -7.03 -3.95
N SER A 123 11.95 -7.51 -2.72
CA SER A 123 11.64 -8.89 -2.34
C SER A 123 10.13 -9.14 -2.22
N LEU A 124 9.38 -8.10 -1.85
CA LEU A 124 7.95 -8.17 -1.63
C LEU A 124 7.32 -6.80 -1.91
N VAL A 125 6.14 -6.80 -2.50
CA VAL A 125 5.36 -5.59 -2.77
C VAL A 125 3.93 -5.80 -2.30
N MET A 126 3.51 -4.99 -1.33
CA MET A 126 2.15 -4.98 -0.80
C MET A 126 1.44 -3.72 -1.27
N PHE A 127 0.32 -3.89 -1.96
CA PHE A 127 -0.49 -2.80 -2.50
C PHE A 127 -1.90 -2.83 -1.95
N PRO A 128 -2.54 -1.66 -1.80
CA PRO A 128 -3.96 -1.60 -1.52
C PRO A 128 -4.78 -1.96 -2.76
N LEU A 129 -5.94 -2.57 -2.54
CA LEU A 129 -6.94 -2.88 -3.56
C LEU A 129 -8.32 -2.40 -3.09
N VAL A 130 -9.25 -2.22 -4.04
CA VAL A 130 -10.66 -1.94 -3.70
C VAL A 130 -11.39 -3.22 -3.35
N ALA A 131 -11.20 -4.27 -4.17
CA ALA A 131 -11.73 -5.59 -3.93
C ALA A 131 -10.89 -6.63 -4.66
N PHE A 132 -10.96 -7.86 -4.17
CA PHE A 132 -10.42 -9.04 -4.84
C PHE A 132 -11.36 -10.22 -4.59
N ASP A 133 -11.30 -11.23 -5.45
CA ASP A 133 -12.08 -12.46 -5.31
C ASP A 133 -11.16 -13.68 -5.09
N GLN A 134 -11.79 -14.83 -4.84
CA GLN A 134 -11.09 -16.10 -4.55
C GLN A 134 -10.29 -16.63 -5.75
N ASN A 135 -10.61 -16.18 -6.97
CA ASN A 135 -9.93 -16.58 -8.20
C ASN A 135 -8.75 -15.64 -8.54
N GLY A 136 -8.42 -14.70 -7.65
CA GLY A 136 -7.37 -13.70 -7.88
C GLY A 136 -7.81 -12.55 -8.80
N GLY A 137 -9.10 -12.44 -9.10
CA GLY A 137 -9.67 -11.26 -9.73
C GLY A 137 -9.43 -10.04 -8.85
N ARG A 138 -8.99 -8.93 -9.43
CA ARG A 138 -8.65 -7.69 -8.72
C ARG A 138 -9.40 -6.49 -9.27
N LEU A 139 -9.90 -5.67 -8.37
CA LEU A 139 -10.49 -4.37 -8.67
C LEU A 139 -9.63 -3.28 -8.02
N GLY A 140 -8.87 -2.58 -8.87
CA GLY A 140 -8.19 -1.36 -8.47
C GLY A 140 -9.08 -0.12 -8.62
N MET A 141 -8.52 1.05 -8.32
CA MET A 141 -9.24 2.33 -8.38
C MET A 141 -9.65 2.77 -9.80
N GLY A 142 -9.17 2.11 -10.86
CA GLY A 142 -9.60 2.34 -12.24
C GLY A 142 -8.73 3.28 -13.08
N GLY A 143 -7.64 3.84 -12.52
CA GLY A 143 -6.80 4.87 -13.16
C GLY A 143 -7.56 6.21 -13.25
N LEU A 144 -7.14 7.33 -12.66
CA LEU A 144 -5.79 7.87 -12.51
C LEU A 144 -5.11 7.55 -11.16
N LEU A 145 -4.15 6.62 -11.21
CA LEU A 145 -2.80 6.75 -10.63
C LEU A 145 -1.83 6.23 -11.70
#